data_AF-A3GET5-F1
#
_entry.id   AF-A3GET5-F1
#
_cell.length_a   1.000
_cell.length_b   1.000
_cell.length_c   1.000
_cell.angle_alpha   90.00
_cell.angle_beta   90.00
_cell.angle_gamma   90.00
#
_symmetry.space_group_name_H-M   'P 1'
#
loop_
_entity.id
_entity.type
_entity.pdbx_description
1 polymer ?
#
loop_
_entity_poly.entity_id
_entity_poly.type
_entity_poly.pdbx_seq_one_letter_code
_entity_poly.pdbx_strand_id
1 'polypeptide(L)'
;MSWKSKITIPYNASNDNESQQIARASETIANEIYEIILSQELKLDFIIEECKIDSQAYLLLEVFIRKTHLDTRQIYQVYRLAAGQLEIRNDTWDWSVLGSQVSRKTVYSLRLLRELLISQEHGKLDIMRLLACYTNPNLPWTSEITEKIVGSVDVEDMMEELIETELKPNLLVLPKVAGKKALQGGLNPRLGYGGAKREILEEDARRNWKSGTKVKALSVAYFIIKLAPSTFWSAGNWRVISSFILNVGDDHDPLFKYQSVKLLALMTERLEQLDHIDVIRSSGLIDVLSESVRKCLVYYPSTTTVNTSLLLLDASYPLLFKLFDISGTDWTEIMDVISSNIMGAISHLIGTVEASSGFPVVCFLLDQLSEIVATSIKTKILISISRLFFMLNSIITNITVLDNFHEGQSVLEKALYCQSTVLHQFLPITDDQEIEELLGSYKHDLVGAWLVLAKRLANYEYDNVKLQKQMSDNFSLLEQLQKGNKSADYADFLDSMKKQVPEMSYFVNIRT
;
A
#
# COMPACT_ATOMS: atom_id res chain seq x y z
N MET A 1 -29.65 -42.20 -4.30
CA MET A 1 -29.85 -40.84 -3.75
C MET A 1 -28.53 -40.10 -3.89
N SER A 2 -28.51 -38.99 -4.62
CA SER A 2 -27.28 -38.26 -4.92
C SER A 2 -26.62 -37.75 -3.63
N TRP A 3 -25.31 -37.99 -3.47
CA TRP A 3 -24.49 -37.45 -2.37
C TRP A 3 -24.69 -35.94 -2.17
N LYS A 4 -25.06 -35.22 -3.25
CA LYS A 4 -25.39 -33.79 -3.26
C LYS A 4 -26.52 -33.40 -2.29
N SER A 5 -27.48 -34.30 -2.04
CA SER A 5 -28.59 -34.06 -1.10
C SER A 5 -28.18 -34.16 0.37
N LYS A 6 -27.01 -34.72 0.67
CA LYS A 6 -26.51 -34.93 2.04
C LYS A 6 -25.45 -33.90 2.46
N ILE A 7 -24.83 -33.21 1.51
CA ILE A 7 -23.80 -32.21 1.78
C ILE A 7 -24.45 -30.83 1.70
N THR A 8 -24.92 -30.32 2.84
CA THR A 8 -25.39 -28.93 2.95
C THR A 8 -24.36 -28.14 3.73
N ILE A 9 -23.61 -27.28 3.05
CA ILE A 9 -22.52 -26.52 3.70
C ILE A 9 -23.03 -25.09 3.93
N PRO A 10 -23.08 -24.61 5.18
CA PRO A 10 -23.34 -23.21 5.45
C PRO A 10 -22.09 -22.41 5.01
N TYR A 11 -22.22 -21.66 3.92
CA TYR A 11 -21.18 -20.75 3.44
C TYR A 11 -21.52 -19.34 3.92
N ASN A 12 -21.14 -19.01 5.15
CA ASN A 12 -21.03 -17.63 5.61
C ASN A 12 -19.58 -17.44 6.08
N ALA A 13 -18.82 -16.65 5.33
CA ALA A 13 -17.45 -16.32 5.68
C ALA A 13 -17.41 -14.83 6.03
N SER A 14 -17.45 -14.48 7.32
CA SER A 14 -17.23 -13.08 7.70
C SER A 14 -16.70 -12.79 9.11
N ASN A 15 -16.35 -13.74 9.99
CA ASN A 15 -15.80 -13.35 11.31
C ASN A 15 -14.72 -14.26 11.91
N ASP A 16 -13.66 -13.66 12.44
CA ASP A 16 -12.45 -14.34 12.95
C ASP A 16 -12.68 -15.19 14.22
N ASN A 17 -13.72 -14.91 15.01
CA ASN A 17 -14.14 -15.74 16.17
C ASN A 17 -14.76 -17.09 15.75
N GLU A 18 -15.08 -17.28 14.47
CA GLU A 18 -15.59 -18.54 13.94
C GLU A 18 -14.48 -19.58 13.73
N SER A 19 -13.19 -19.23 13.75
CA SER A 19 -12.11 -20.11 13.29
C SER A 19 -11.97 -21.44 14.06
N GLN A 20 -12.16 -21.45 15.39
CA GLN A 20 -12.13 -22.69 16.19
C GLN A 20 -13.44 -23.49 16.11
N GLN A 21 -14.58 -22.82 15.95
CA GLN A 21 -15.88 -23.47 15.73
C GLN A 21 -15.98 -24.05 14.31
N ILE A 22 -15.44 -23.36 13.31
CA ILE A 22 -15.27 -23.82 11.92
C ILE A 22 -14.30 -24.99 11.86
N ALA A 23 -13.19 -25.00 12.62
CA ALA A 23 -12.28 -26.15 12.64
C ALA A 23 -12.94 -27.42 13.20
N ARG A 24 -13.68 -27.30 14.32
CA ARG A 24 -14.45 -28.44 14.90
C ARG A 24 -15.63 -28.85 14.03
N ALA A 25 -16.34 -27.90 13.42
CA ALA A 25 -17.39 -28.16 12.45
C ALA A 25 -16.80 -28.81 11.18
N SER A 26 -15.61 -28.40 10.75
CA SER A 26 -14.92 -28.96 9.58
C SER A 26 -14.50 -30.40 9.79
N GLU A 27 -14.00 -30.79 10.98
CA GLU A 27 -13.65 -32.19 11.24
C GLU A 27 -14.90 -33.08 11.35
N THR A 28 -15.99 -32.56 11.94
CA THR A 28 -17.28 -33.27 12.00
C THR A 28 -17.84 -33.48 10.59
N ILE A 29 -17.89 -32.42 9.78
CA ILE A 29 -18.32 -32.47 8.39
C ILE A 29 -17.39 -33.36 7.56
N ALA A 30 -16.08 -33.33 7.80
CA ALA A 30 -15.13 -34.20 7.11
C ALA A 30 -15.37 -35.68 7.44
N ASN A 31 -15.65 -36.01 8.71
CA ASN A 31 -16.00 -37.38 9.09
C ASN A 31 -17.33 -37.82 8.48
N GLU A 32 -18.36 -36.96 8.47
CA GLU A 32 -19.63 -37.25 7.79
C GLU A 32 -19.45 -37.49 6.29
N ILE A 33 -18.63 -36.66 5.63
CA ILE A 33 -18.26 -36.82 4.22
C ILE A 33 -17.51 -38.15 4.01
N TYR A 34 -16.60 -38.50 4.91
CA TYR A 34 -15.84 -39.75 4.82
C TYR A 34 -16.73 -40.98 4.97
N GLU A 35 -17.69 -40.96 5.90
CA GLU A 35 -18.71 -42.00 6.02
C GLU A 35 -19.58 -42.11 4.76
N ILE A 36 -19.86 -41.00 4.08
CA ILE A 36 -20.53 -41.02 2.77
C ILE A 36 -19.65 -41.70 1.71
N ILE A 37 -18.36 -41.38 1.67
CA ILE A 37 -17.39 -41.98 0.74
C ILE A 37 -17.34 -43.50 0.94
N LEU A 38 -17.22 -43.95 2.20
CA LEU A 38 -17.17 -45.37 2.55
C LEU A 38 -18.51 -46.07 2.23
N SER A 39 -19.64 -45.51 2.68
CA SER A 39 -20.96 -46.13 2.51
C SER A 39 -21.43 -46.22 1.05
N GLN A 40 -20.91 -45.36 0.17
CA GLN A 40 -21.23 -45.39 -1.26
C GLN A 40 -20.12 -46.02 -2.12
N GLU A 41 -19.06 -46.55 -1.51
CA GLU A 41 -17.89 -47.11 -2.20
C GLU A 41 -17.34 -46.18 -3.30
N LEU A 42 -17.31 -44.87 -3.02
CA LEU A 42 -16.89 -43.88 -4.02
C LEU A 42 -15.41 -44.07 -4.35
N LYS A 43 -15.11 -44.48 -5.59
CA LYS A 43 -13.74 -44.60 -6.10
C LYS A 43 -13.19 -43.23 -6.49
N LEU A 44 -11.88 -43.06 -6.36
CA LEU A 44 -11.18 -41.82 -6.71
C LEU A 44 -11.50 -41.34 -8.13
N ASP A 45 -11.49 -42.25 -9.13
CA ASP A 45 -11.79 -41.90 -10.53
C ASP A 45 -13.19 -41.29 -10.68
N PHE A 46 -14.18 -41.78 -9.94
CA PHE A 46 -15.54 -41.22 -9.94
C PHE A 46 -15.56 -39.82 -9.34
N ILE A 47 -14.89 -39.62 -8.19
CA ILE A 47 -14.81 -38.32 -7.53
C ILE A 47 -14.12 -37.28 -8.44
N ILE A 48 -13.04 -37.68 -9.13
CA ILE A 48 -12.31 -36.83 -10.09
C ILE A 48 -13.20 -36.40 -11.26
N GLU A 49 -13.99 -37.32 -11.83
CA GLU A 49 -14.92 -36.97 -12.90
C GLU A 49 -16.02 -36.01 -12.41
N GLU A 50 -16.55 -36.23 -11.20
CA GLU A 50 -17.52 -35.31 -10.59
C GLU A 50 -16.95 -33.90 -10.36
N CYS A 51 -15.68 -33.78 -9.97
CA CYS A 51 -15.01 -32.46 -9.81
C CYS A 51 -15.01 -31.63 -11.10
N LYS A 52 -15.00 -32.26 -12.29
CA LYS A 52 -15.07 -31.53 -13.56
C LYS A 52 -16.43 -30.86 -13.76
N ILE A 53 -17.47 -31.44 -13.15
CA ILE A 53 -18.88 -31.06 -13.32
C ILE A 53 -19.32 -30.15 -12.17
N ASP A 54 -18.91 -30.45 -10.94
CA ASP A 54 -19.40 -29.81 -9.71
C ASP A 54 -18.24 -29.40 -8.78
N SER A 55 -18.17 -28.11 -8.45
CA SER A 55 -17.16 -27.58 -7.53
C SER A 55 -17.27 -28.15 -6.11
N GLN A 56 -18.45 -28.64 -5.67
CA GLN A 56 -18.60 -29.24 -4.34
C GLN A 56 -17.92 -30.59 -4.23
N ALA A 57 -17.70 -31.31 -5.34
CA ALA A 57 -17.00 -32.58 -5.34
C ALA A 57 -15.52 -32.44 -4.93
N TYR A 58 -14.94 -31.23 -5.00
CA TYR A 58 -13.60 -30.97 -4.48
C TYR A 58 -13.50 -31.18 -2.97
N LEU A 59 -14.59 -30.99 -2.21
CA LEU A 59 -14.57 -31.24 -0.76
C LEU A 59 -14.58 -32.74 -0.44
N LEU A 60 -15.28 -33.53 -1.25
CA LEU A 60 -15.17 -35.00 -1.19
C LEU A 60 -13.72 -35.43 -1.43
N LEU A 61 -13.09 -34.86 -2.46
CA LEU A 61 -11.72 -35.17 -2.82
C LEU A 61 -10.71 -34.72 -1.73
N GLU A 62 -10.92 -33.56 -1.11
CA GLU A 62 -10.11 -33.07 0.01
C GLU A 62 -10.14 -34.04 1.19
N VAL A 63 -11.34 -34.47 1.59
CA VAL A 63 -11.53 -35.46 2.67
C VAL A 63 -10.94 -36.81 2.29
N PHE A 64 -11.10 -37.23 1.03
CA PHE A 64 -10.52 -38.46 0.51
C PHE A 64 -8.99 -38.46 0.67
N ILE A 65 -8.31 -37.38 0.24
CA ILE A 65 -6.85 -37.22 0.38
C ILE A 65 -6.43 -37.29 1.85
N ARG A 66 -7.16 -36.64 2.76
CA ARG A 66 -6.81 -36.62 4.19
C ARG A 66 -6.93 -37.98 4.88
N LYS A 67 -7.91 -38.79 4.47
CA LYS A 67 -8.29 -40.03 5.17
C LYS A 67 -7.81 -41.29 4.45
N THR A 68 -7.20 -41.17 3.27
CA THR A 68 -6.71 -42.31 2.48
C THR A 68 -5.26 -42.12 2.06
N HIS A 69 -4.51 -43.22 1.98
CA HIS A 69 -3.19 -43.21 1.36
C HIS A 69 -3.34 -43.34 -0.16
N LEU A 70 -2.91 -42.32 -0.89
CA LEU A 70 -2.88 -42.32 -2.34
C LEU A 70 -1.55 -42.87 -2.85
N ASP A 71 -1.60 -43.65 -3.93
CA ASP A 71 -0.38 -44.01 -4.65
C ASP A 71 0.12 -42.86 -5.55
N THR A 72 1.35 -42.96 -6.05
CA THR A 72 1.98 -41.92 -6.89
C THR A 72 1.16 -41.56 -8.14
N ARG A 73 0.48 -42.53 -8.75
CA ARG A 73 -0.33 -42.31 -9.96
C ARG A 73 -1.60 -41.54 -9.60
N GLN A 74 -2.25 -41.90 -8.51
CA GLN A 74 -3.42 -41.21 -7.98
C GLN A 74 -3.09 -39.78 -7.58
N ILE A 75 -1.97 -39.56 -6.88
CA ILE A 75 -1.47 -38.23 -6.54
C ILE A 75 -1.29 -37.39 -7.81
N TYR A 76 -0.65 -37.95 -8.84
CA TYR A 76 -0.45 -37.23 -10.10
C TYR A 76 -1.77 -36.90 -10.81
N GLN A 77 -2.78 -37.76 -10.75
CA GLN A 77 -4.11 -37.48 -11.29
C GLN A 77 -4.79 -36.32 -10.56
N VAL A 78 -4.77 -36.31 -9.22
CA VAL A 78 -5.33 -35.23 -8.41
C VAL A 78 -4.57 -33.92 -8.64
N TYR A 79 -3.23 -33.98 -8.68
CA TYR A 79 -2.39 -32.84 -8.99
C TYR A 79 -2.74 -32.25 -10.36
N ARG A 80 -2.84 -33.06 -11.42
CA ARG A 80 -3.19 -32.58 -12.76
C ARG A 80 -4.58 -31.96 -12.80
N LEU A 81 -5.55 -32.54 -12.09
CA LEU A 81 -6.90 -31.98 -11.99
C LEU A 81 -6.87 -30.59 -11.35
N ALA A 82 -6.20 -30.46 -10.20
CA ALA A 82 -6.15 -29.21 -9.47
C ALA A 82 -5.32 -28.15 -10.23
N ALA A 83 -4.13 -28.53 -10.72
CA ALA A 83 -3.22 -27.63 -11.43
C ALA A 83 -3.79 -27.13 -12.76
N GLY A 84 -4.54 -27.96 -13.49
CA GLY A 84 -5.19 -27.56 -14.74
C GLY A 84 -6.24 -26.45 -14.56
N GLN A 85 -6.74 -26.23 -13.34
CA GLN A 85 -7.66 -25.11 -13.04
C GLN A 85 -6.94 -23.84 -12.58
N LEU A 86 -5.62 -23.90 -12.39
CA LEU A 86 -4.79 -22.81 -11.86
C LEU A 86 -3.87 -22.21 -12.92
N GLU A 87 -4.23 -22.35 -14.19
CA GLU A 87 -3.48 -21.74 -15.27
C GLU A 87 -3.60 -20.22 -15.24
N ILE A 88 -2.48 -19.57 -14.93
CA ILE A 88 -2.33 -18.11 -15.00
C ILE A 88 -2.19 -17.77 -16.49
N ARG A 89 -3.20 -17.11 -17.05
CA ARG A 89 -3.20 -16.71 -18.46
C ARG A 89 -2.05 -15.74 -18.74
N ASN A 90 -1.43 -15.81 -19.91
CA ASN A 90 -0.39 -14.85 -20.30
C ASN A 90 -0.99 -13.55 -20.87
N ASP A 91 -2.15 -13.13 -20.35
CA ASP A 91 -2.87 -11.96 -20.83
C ASP A 91 -2.26 -10.66 -20.29
N THR A 92 -2.56 -9.52 -20.92
CA THR A 92 -2.22 -8.20 -20.40
C THR A 92 -3.05 -7.93 -19.16
N TRP A 93 -2.50 -8.23 -17.99
CA TRP A 93 -3.14 -8.03 -16.70
C TRP A 93 -3.42 -6.55 -16.45
N ASP A 94 -4.65 -6.23 -16.02
CA ASP A 94 -4.96 -4.91 -15.46
C ASP A 94 -4.52 -4.89 -13.99
N TRP A 95 -3.29 -4.44 -13.80
CA TRP A 95 -2.65 -4.30 -12.49
C TRP A 95 -3.30 -3.24 -11.59
N SER A 96 -4.20 -2.41 -12.13
CA SER A 96 -4.97 -1.45 -11.34
C SER A 96 -6.20 -2.09 -10.67
N VAL A 97 -6.62 -3.27 -11.13
CA VAL A 97 -7.73 -4.03 -10.54
C VAL A 97 -7.17 -5.04 -9.55
N LEU A 98 -7.06 -4.61 -8.29
CA LEU A 98 -6.64 -5.47 -7.19
C LEU A 98 -7.77 -6.43 -6.77
N GLY A 99 -7.40 -7.67 -6.42
CA GLY A 99 -8.31 -8.62 -5.76
C GLY A 99 -9.53 -9.00 -6.61
N SER A 100 -9.33 -9.45 -7.86
CA SER A 100 -10.44 -9.93 -8.68
C SER A 100 -11.20 -11.06 -7.98
N GLN A 101 -12.49 -11.22 -8.31
CA GLN A 101 -13.26 -12.34 -7.77
C GLN A 101 -12.66 -13.66 -8.25
N VAL A 102 -11.85 -14.27 -7.39
CA VAL A 102 -11.28 -15.59 -7.63
C VAL A 102 -12.41 -16.61 -7.69
N SER A 103 -12.40 -17.44 -8.73
CA SER A 103 -13.45 -18.44 -8.92
C SER A 103 -13.47 -19.45 -7.76
N ARG A 104 -14.65 -19.96 -7.40
CA ARG A 104 -14.77 -21.04 -6.40
C ARG A 104 -13.90 -22.26 -6.77
N LYS A 105 -13.77 -22.58 -8.06
CA LYS A 105 -12.92 -23.67 -8.55
C LYS A 105 -11.45 -23.44 -8.19
N THR A 106 -10.94 -22.23 -8.38
CA THR A 106 -9.57 -21.85 -8.00
C THR A 106 -9.34 -22.05 -6.50
N VAL A 107 -10.27 -21.58 -5.66
CA VAL A 107 -10.22 -21.74 -4.20
C VAL A 107 -10.14 -23.22 -3.80
N TYR A 108 -11.01 -24.06 -4.36
CA TYR A 108 -11.01 -25.49 -4.06
C TYR A 108 -9.76 -26.21 -4.59
N SER A 109 -9.27 -25.87 -5.78
CA SER A 109 -8.03 -26.43 -6.31
C SER A 109 -6.83 -26.10 -5.42
N LEU A 110 -6.73 -24.88 -4.89
CA LEU A 110 -5.67 -24.50 -3.95
C LEU A 110 -5.75 -25.29 -2.64
N ARG A 111 -6.95 -25.53 -2.11
CA ARG A 111 -7.15 -26.38 -0.94
C ARG A 111 -6.66 -27.81 -1.19
N LEU A 112 -7.02 -28.40 -2.33
CA LEU A 112 -6.54 -29.74 -2.69
C LEU A 112 -5.02 -29.81 -2.79
N LEU A 113 -4.40 -28.84 -3.47
CA LEU A 113 -2.95 -28.79 -3.60
C LEU A 113 -2.26 -28.65 -2.24
N ARG A 114 -2.81 -27.83 -1.34
CA ARG A 114 -2.33 -27.73 0.04
C ARG A 114 -2.39 -29.09 0.76
N GLU A 115 -3.50 -29.81 0.68
CA GLU A 115 -3.61 -31.13 1.31
C GLU A 115 -2.67 -32.16 0.69
N LEU A 116 -2.46 -32.12 -0.63
CA LEU A 116 -1.44 -32.95 -1.27
C LEU A 116 -0.03 -32.62 -0.76
N LEU A 117 0.29 -31.34 -0.57
CA LEU A 117 1.60 -30.91 -0.07
C LEU A 117 1.86 -31.40 1.37
N ILE A 118 0.82 -31.38 2.22
CA ILE A 118 0.90 -31.85 3.61
C ILE A 118 1.02 -33.39 3.66
N SER A 119 0.28 -34.10 2.81
CA SER A 119 0.14 -35.56 2.92
C SER A 119 1.23 -36.36 2.19
N GLN A 120 2.01 -35.76 1.28
CA GLN A 120 2.87 -36.51 0.36
C GLN A 120 4.31 -36.00 0.31
N GLU A 121 5.29 -36.91 0.22
CA GLU A 121 6.71 -36.58 0.06
C GLU A 121 7.13 -36.29 -1.39
N HIS A 122 6.43 -36.84 -2.39
CA HIS A 122 6.82 -36.76 -3.79
C HIS A 122 6.12 -35.60 -4.52
N GLY A 123 6.86 -34.84 -5.34
CA GLY A 123 6.31 -33.73 -6.13
C GLY A 123 5.98 -32.46 -5.32
N LYS A 124 6.43 -32.38 -4.06
CA LYS A 124 6.18 -31.23 -3.16
C LYS A 124 6.59 -29.90 -3.79
N LEU A 125 7.73 -29.85 -4.47
CA LEU A 125 8.25 -28.62 -5.07
C LEU A 125 7.33 -28.04 -6.14
N ASP A 126 6.81 -28.85 -7.05
CA ASP A 126 5.92 -28.38 -8.13
C ASP A 126 4.58 -27.89 -7.56
N ILE A 127 4.05 -28.61 -6.56
CA ILE A 127 2.86 -28.19 -5.83
C ILE A 127 3.12 -26.86 -5.13
N MET A 128 4.25 -26.72 -4.44
CA MET A 128 4.61 -25.50 -3.72
C MET A 128 4.82 -24.32 -4.67
N ARG A 129 5.51 -24.49 -5.80
CA ARG A 129 5.65 -23.46 -6.84
C ARG A 129 4.29 -22.94 -7.29
N LEU A 130 3.35 -23.87 -7.52
CA LEU A 130 2.02 -23.51 -7.96
C LEU A 130 1.23 -22.79 -6.87
N LEU A 131 1.30 -23.24 -5.61
CA LEU A 131 0.69 -22.54 -4.48
C LEU A 131 1.28 -21.13 -4.28
N ALA A 132 2.61 -21.00 -4.39
CA ALA A 132 3.32 -19.73 -4.25
C ALA A 132 2.79 -18.69 -5.25
N CYS A 133 2.44 -19.10 -6.48
CA CYS A 133 1.87 -18.23 -7.51
C CYS A 133 0.56 -17.52 -7.10
N TYR A 134 -0.17 -18.06 -6.11
CA TYR A 134 -1.48 -17.58 -5.65
C TYR A 134 -1.46 -16.93 -4.25
N THR A 135 -0.27 -16.66 -3.71
CA THR A 135 -0.13 -16.17 -2.33
C THR A 135 -0.19 -14.65 -2.21
N ASN A 136 0.30 -13.90 -3.20
CA ASN A 136 0.29 -12.42 -3.14
C ASN A 136 -1.12 -11.89 -3.47
N PRO A 137 -1.87 -11.27 -2.54
CA PRO A 137 -3.23 -10.77 -2.78
C PRO A 137 -3.28 -9.53 -3.68
N ASN A 138 -2.12 -8.91 -3.95
CA ASN A 138 -2.03 -7.69 -4.77
C ASN A 138 -1.94 -7.98 -6.27
N LEU A 139 -2.23 -9.22 -6.69
CA LEU A 139 -2.14 -9.63 -8.09
C LEU A 139 -3.54 -9.84 -8.68
N PRO A 140 -3.72 -9.67 -10.00
CA PRO A 140 -5.07 -9.72 -10.59
C PRO A 140 -5.75 -11.10 -10.56
N TRP A 141 -5.04 -12.20 -10.29
CA TRP A 141 -5.60 -13.56 -10.23
C TRP A 141 -5.69 -14.13 -8.80
N THR A 142 -5.47 -13.30 -7.79
CA THR A 142 -5.42 -13.70 -6.38
C THR A 142 -6.38 -12.89 -5.53
N SER A 143 -6.58 -13.32 -4.28
CA SER A 143 -7.38 -12.60 -3.28
C SER A 143 -6.87 -12.91 -1.88
N GLU A 144 -7.36 -12.19 -0.87
CA GLU A 144 -7.09 -12.50 0.54
C GLU A 144 -7.46 -13.95 0.91
N ILE A 145 -8.49 -14.53 0.27
CA ILE A 145 -8.89 -15.91 0.52
C ILE A 145 -7.80 -16.88 0.03
N THR A 146 -7.24 -16.65 -1.16
CA THR A 146 -6.17 -17.53 -1.68
C THR A 146 -4.91 -17.41 -0.84
N GLU A 147 -4.57 -16.19 -0.42
CA GLU A 147 -3.47 -15.91 0.50
C GLU A 147 -3.64 -16.66 1.84
N LYS A 148 -4.83 -16.63 2.45
CA LYS A 148 -5.11 -17.32 3.73
C LYS A 148 -4.98 -18.84 3.61
N ILE A 149 -5.43 -19.43 2.50
CA ILE A 149 -5.31 -20.88 2.25
C ILE A 149 -3.85 -21.29 2.18
N VAL A 150 -3.06 -20.58 1.36
CA VAL A 150 -1.65 -20.91 1.14
C VAL A 150 -0.78 -20.57 2.34
N GLY A 151 -1.14 -19.53 3.10
CA GLY A 151 -0.36 -19.04 4.25
C GLY A 151 -0.27 -19.98 5.45
N SER A 152 -0.87 -21.17 5.39
CA SER A 152 -0.92 -22.15 6.48
C SER A 152 -0.08 -23.41 6.21
N VAL A 153 0.77 -23.38 5.19
CA VAL A 153 1.62 -24.49 4.77
C VAL A 153 2.99 -24.36 5.42
N ASP A 154 3.52 -25.47 5.94
CA ASP A 154 4.91 -25.57 6.38
C ASP A 154 5.82 -25.93 5.19
N VAL A 155 6.82 -25.10 4.92
CA VAL A 155 7.66 -25.18 3.72
C VAL A 155 9.15 -24.88 3.96
N GLU A 156 9.62 -24.99 5.21
CA GLU A 156 11.01 -24.66 5.58
C GLU A 156 12.05 -25.35 4.68
N ASP A 157 11.90 -26.66 4.43
CA ASP A 157 12.89 -27.48 3.71
C ASP A 157 13.05 -27.15 2.22
N MET A 158 12.14 -26.38 1.62
CA MET A 158 12.11 -26.15 0.17
C MET A 158 12.30 -24.68 -0.23
N MET A 159 12.46 -23.77 0.73
CA MET A 159 12.61 -22.34 0.45
C MET A 159 13.89 -22.02 -0.32
N GLU A 160 14.99 -22.69 -0.01
CA GLU A 160 16.26 -22.49 -0.70
C GLU A 160 16.15 -22.85 -2.19
N GLU A 161 15.48 -23.96 -2.50
CA GLU A 161 15.25 -24.38 -3.88
C GLU A 161 14.37 -23.38 -4.65
N LEU A 162 13.34 -22.80 -4.01
CA LEU A 162 12.55 -21.72 -4.63
C LEU A 162 13.41 -20.47 -4.91
N ILE A 163 14.32 -20.11 -4.02
CA ILE A 163 15.24 -19.00 -4.28
C ILE A 163 16.10 -19.28 -5.51
N GLU A 164 16.74 -20.45 -5.56
CA GLU A 164 17.66 -20.80 -6.64
C GLU A 164 16.96 -20.91 -8.00
N THR A 165 15.74 -21.45 -8.01
CA THR A 165 15.04 -21.79 -9.25
C THR A 165 14.07 -20.71 -9.74
N GLU A 166 13.50 -19.89 -8.83
CA GLU A 166 12.49 -18.89 -9.19
C GLU A 166 12.98 -17.46 -8.98
N LEU A 167 13.70 -17.15 -7.90
CA LEU A 167 14.09 -15.75 -7.62
C LEU A 167 15.40 -15.35 -8.27
N LYS A 168 16.48 -16.10 -8.05
CA LYS A 168 17.81 -15.77 -8.59
C LYS A 168 17.84 -15.66 -10.12
N PRO A 169 17.18 -16.53 -10.90
CA PRO A 169 17.17 -16.42 -12.37
C PRO A 169 16.40 -15.19 -12.86
N ASN A 170 15.50 -14.65 -12.03
CA ASN A 170 14.71 -13.47 -12.31
C ASN A 170 15.30 -12.18 -11.72
N LEU A 171 16.44 -12.26 -11.02
CA LEU A 171 17.24 -11.07 -10.75
C LEU A 171 17.73 -10.54 -12.10
N LEU A 172 17.31 -9.33 -12.45
CA LEU A 172 17.94 -8.60 -13.54
C LEU A 172 19.43 -8.54 -13.21
N VAL A 173 20.27 -9.07 -14.11
CA VAL A 173 21.72 -8.99 -13.96
C VAL A 173 22.05 -7.51 -14.00
N LEU A 174 22.16 -6.90 -12.82
CA LEU A 174 22.63 -5.55 -12.70
C LEU A 174 24.01 -5.54 -13.37
N PRO A 175 24.23 -4.68 -14.37
CA PRO A 175 25.56 -4.51 -14.92
C PRO A 175 26.47 -4.18 -13.74
N LYS A 176 27.57 -4.92 -13.60
CA LYS A 176 28.60 -4.59 -12.60
C LYS A 176 28.86 -3.10 -12.71
N VAL A 177 28.42 -2.33 -11.72
CA VAL A 177 28.79 -0.93 -11.60
C VAL A 177 30.30 -0.98 -11.53
N ALA A 178 30.95 -0.58 -12.64
CA ALA A 178 32.39 -0.59 -12.73
C ALA A 178 32.89 0.19 -11.52
N GLY A 179 33.53 -0.53 -10.60
CA GLY A 179 33.96 0.04 -9.34
C GLY A 179 34.74 1.32 -9.63
N LYS A 180 34.45 2.36 -8.86
CA LYS A 180 35.30 3.55 -8.75
C LYS A 180 36.73 3.09 -8.46
N LYS A 181 37.54 2.92 -9.50
CA LYS A 181 39.00 2.93 -9.44
C LYS A 181 39.56 3.59 -10.69
N ALA A 182 40.39 4.58 -10.42
CA ALA A 182 41.40 5.21 -11.27
C ALA A 182 40.92 6.21 -12.35
N LEU A 183 41.11 7.48 -11.99
CA LEU A 183 41.67 8.52 -12.86
C LEU A 183 42.72 7.93 -13.83
N GLN A 184 42.60 8.33 -15.10
CA GLN A 184 43.61 8.47 -16.17
C GLN A 184 43.24 7.72 -17.46
N GLY A 185 42.82 8.50 -18.46
CA GLY A 185 42.73 8.05 -19.84
C GLY A 185 41.66 8.76 -20.65
N GLY A 186 41.89 10.03 -21.00
CA GLY A 186 41.32 10.69 -22.18
C GLY A 186 39.80 10.86 -22.25
N LEU A 187 39.36 12.13 -22.27
CA LEU A 187 38.04 12.55 -22.73
C LEU A 187 37.75 11.98 -24.14
N ASN A 188 37.06 10.85 -24.21
CA ASN A 188 36.33 10.40 -25.38
C ASN A 188 34.85 10.37 -25.01
N PRO A 189 34.11 11.49 -25.12
CA PRO A 189 32.66 11.46 -25.04
C PRO A 189 32.14 10.64 -26.23
N ARG A 190 31.77 9.38 -25.99
CA ARG A 190 31.04 8.59 -26.97
C ARG A 190 29.61 9.15 -27.04
N LEU A 191 29.38 10.02 -28.02
CA LEU A 191 28.06 10.43 -28.47
C LEU A 191 27.20 9.20 -28.79
N GLY A 192 26.22 8.91 -27.92
CA GLY A 192 24.81 8.75 -28.31
C GLY A 192 24.28 7.45 -28.93
N TYR A 193 25.08 6.40 -29.20
CA TYR A 193 24.51 5.20 -29.87
C TYR A 193 24.89 3.83 -29.29
N GLY A 194 25.82 3.76 -28.33
CA GLY A 194 26.14 2.51 -27.63
C GLY A 194 25.15 2.16 -26.51
N GLY A 195 24.47 3.17 -25.95
CA GLY A 195 23.45 3.03 -24.91
C GLY A 195 22.10 2.60 -25.46
N ALA A 196 21.68 3.13 -26.61
CA ALA A 196 20.35 2.85 -27.18
C ALA A 196 20.11 1.35 -27.41
N LYS A 197 21.05 0.59 -27.98
CA LYS A 197 20.87 -0.86 -28.16
C LYS A 197 20.77 -1.60 -26.83
N ARG A 198 21.43 -1.10 -25.79
CA ARG A 198 21.42 -1.68 -24.46
C ARG A 198 20.17 -1.32 -23.67
N GLU A 199 19.74 -0.06 -23.73
CA GLU A 199 18.47 0.41 -23.19
C GLU A 199 17.31 -0.29 -23.89
N ILE A 200 17.35 -0.47 -25.21
CA ILE A 200 16.38 -1.26 -25.97
C ILE A 200 16.38 -2.72 -25.49
N LEU A 201 17.55 -3.35 -25.31
CA LEU A 201 17.63 -4.73 -24.82
C LEU A 201 17.17 -4.88 -23.35
N GLU A 202 17.47 -3.90 -22.50
CA GLU A 202 17.03 -3.85 -21.10
C GLU A 202 15.51 -3.58 -21.03
N GLU A 203 14.98 -2.71 -21.89
CA GLU A 203 13.56 -2.44 -22.01
C GLU A 203 12.80 -3.63 -22.59
N ASP A 204 13.32 -4.32 -23.61
CA ASP A 204 12.76 -5.56 -24.15
C ASP A 204 12.80 -6.68 -23.10
N ALA A 205 13.88 -6.81 -22.33
CA ALA A 205 13.97 -7.76 -21.23
C ALA A 205 12.94 -7.45 -20.13
N ARG A 206 12.75 -6.18 -19.78
CA ARG A 206 11.72 -5.73 -18.83
C ARG A 206 10.32 -5.98 -19.38
N ARG A 207 10.02 -5.60 -20.62
CA ARG A 207 8.73 -5.86 -21.28
C ARG A 207 8.39 -7.35 -21.29
N ASN A 208 9.37 -8.21 -21.63
CA ASN A 208 9.21 -9.67 -21.58
C ASN A 208 9.04 -10.22 -20.16
N TRP A 209 9.60 -9.56 -19.14
CA TRP A 209 9.39 -9.91 -17.74
C TRP A 209 7.94 -9.63 -17.30
N LYS A 210 7.34 -8.56 -17.83
CA LYS A 210 5.96 -8.11 -17.52
C LYS A 210 4.85 -8.88 -18.22
N SER A 211 5.13 -9.46 -19.40
CA SER A 211 4.14 -10.17 -20.22
C SER A 211 4.21 -11.69 -20.13
N GLY A 212 5.07 -12.23 -19.27
CA GLY A 212 5.40 -13.66 -19.23
C GLY A 212 5.17 -14.36 -17.89
N THR A 213 5.65 -15.60 -17.81
CA THR A 213 5.67 -16.42 -16.60
C THR A 213 6.49 -15.82 -15.46
N LYS A 214 7.36 -14.85 -15.76
CA LYS A 214 8.28 -14.24 -14.79
C LYS A 214 7.59 -13.34 -13.78
N VAL A 215 6.38 -12.86 -14.09
CA VAL A 215 5.52 -12.15 -13.13
C VAL A 215 5.22 -13.03 -11.90
N LYS A 216 5.17 -14.35 -12.06
CA LYS A 216 4.98 -15.30 -10.95
C LYS A 216 6.07 -15.18 -9.88
N ALA A 217 7.26 -14.69 -10.23
CA ALA A 217 8.34 -14.45 -9.28
C ALA A 217 7.95 -13.43 -8.20
N LEU A 218 7.05 -12.48 -8.49
CA LEU A 218 6.49 -11.58 -7.48
C LEU A 218 5.69 -12.34 -6.41
N SER A 219 4.86 -13.29 -6.84
CA SER A 219 4.11 -14.14 -5.91
C SER A 219 5.03 -15.05 -5.11
N VAL A 220 6.07 -15.60 -5.75
CA VAL A 220 7.05 -16.46 -5.08
C VAL A 220 7.84 -15.66 -4.04
N ALA A 221 8.28 -14.44 -4.35
CA ALA A 221 8.93 -13.55 -3.38
C ALA A 221 7.99 -13.27 -2.20
N TYR A 222 6.73 -12.92 -2.46
CA TYR A 222 5.72 -12.71 -1.43
C TYR A 222 5.56 -13.94 -0.54
N PHE A 223 5.43 -15.12 -1.15
CA PHE A 223 5.29 -16.40 -0.45
C PHE A 223 6.47 -16.69 0.47
N ILE A 224 7.70 -16.53 -0.04
CA ILE A 224 8.92 -16.71 0.75
C ILE A 224 8.96 -15.73 1.91
N ILE A 225 8.74 -14.43 1.66
CA ILE A 225 8.76 -13.41 2.73
C ILE A 225 7.75 -13.79 3.82
N LYS A 226 6.51 -14.12 3.43
CA LYS A 226 5.43 -14.39 4.37
C LYS A 226 5.68 -15.62 5.23
N LEU A 227 6.18 -16.70 4.64
CA LEU A 227 6.29 -17.99 5.33
C LEU A 227 7.68 -18.28 5.89
N ALA A 228 8.71 -17.53 5.48
CA ALA A 228 10.08 -17.75 5.92
C ALA A 228 10.20 -17.84 7.45
N PRO A 229 10.81 -18.93 7.96
CA PRO A 229 11.11 -19.06 9.38
C PRO A 229 12.24 -18.12 9.80
N SER A 230 12.42 -17.94 11.10
CA SER A 230 13.50 -17.12 11.68
C SER A 230 14.90 -17.57 11.21
N THR A 231 15.12 -18.88 11.10
CA THR A 231 16.35 -19.53 10.61
C THR A 231 16.73 -19.03 9.20
N PHE A 232 15.76 -18.93 8.30
CA PHE A 232 15.96 -18.44 6.94
C PHE A 232 16.55 -17.03 6.87
N TRP A 233 16.05 -16.11 7.71
CA TRP A 233 16.51 -14.73 7.74
C TRP A 233 17.91 -14.61 8.33
N SER A 234 18.17 -15.35 9.42
CA SER A 234 19.48 -15.40 10.07
C SER A 234 20.59 -15.95 9.16
N ALA A 235 20.24 -16.81 8.19
CA ALA A 235 21.18 -17.36 7.21
C ALA A 235 21.64 -16.34 6.13
N GLY A 236 21.05 -15.14 6.10
CA GLY A 236 21.44 -14.08 5.15
C GLY A 236 20.66 -14.07 3.84
N ASN A 237 19.59 -14.87 3.72
CA ASN A 237 18.76 -14.96 2.52
C ASN A 237 17.99 -13.65 2.23
N TRP A 238 17.84 -12.77 3.22
CA TRP A 238 17.29 -11.42 3.03
C TRP A 238 17.98 -10.63 1.92
N ARG A 239 19.27 -10.87 1.65
CA ARG A 239 20.04 -10.16 0.61
C ARG A 239 19.49 -10.42 -0.80
N VAL A 240 19.08 -11.66 -1.06
CA VAL A 240 18.52 -12.04 -2.36
C VAL A 240 17.14 -11.43 -2.53
N ILE A 241 16.32 -11.49 -1.47
CA ILE A 241 14.99 -10.91 -1.44
C ILE A 241 15.05 -9.38 -1.62
N SER A 242 15.91 -8.69 -0.88
CA SER A 242 16.06 -7.23 -1.00
C SER A 242 16.57 -6.83 -2.39
N SER A 243 17.51 -7.59 -2.96
CA SER A 243 18.01 -7.35 -4.32
C SER A 243 16.89 -7.54 -5.35
N PHE A 244 16.06 -8.57 -5.18
CA PHE A 244 14.89 -8.77 -6.03
C PHE A 244 13.91 -7.60 -5.93
N ILE A 245 13.54 -7.20 -4.71
CA ILE A 245 12.64 -6.07 -4.47
C ILE A 245 13.16 -4.79 -5.12
N LEU A 246 14.45 -4.47 -4.95
CA LEU A 246 15.09 -3.31 -5.57
C LEU A 246 15.07 -3.38 -7.09
N ASN A 247 15.33 -4.55 -7.68
CA ASN A 247 15.23 -4.74 -9.14
C ASN A 247 13.82 -4.47 -9.67
N VAL A 248 12.79 -4.89 -8.93
CA VAL A 248 11.39 -4.55 -9.28
C VAL A 248 11.13 -3.05 -9.10
N GLY A 249 11.69 -2.45 -8.04
CA GLY A 249 11.55 -1.03 -7.74
C GLY A 249 12.25 -0.12 -8.76
N ASP A 250 13.28 -0.61 -9.44
CA ASP A 250 13.99 0.11 -10.51
C ASP A 250 13.26 0.09 -11.86
N ASP A 251 12.08 -0.54 -11.96
CA ASP A 251 11.23 -0.45 -13.15
C ASP A 251 10.66 0.97 -13.35
N HIS A 252 10.39 1.38 -14.58
CA HIS A 252 9.79 2.67 -14.90
C HIS A 252 8.26 2.68 -14.70
N ASP A 253 7.64 1.51 -14.74
CA ASP A 253 6.20 1.33 -14.61
C ASP A 253 5.77 1.46 -13.15
N PRO A 254 4.85 2.41 -12.85
CA PRO A 254 4.41 2.69 -11.49
C PRO A 254 3.75 1.48 -10.82
N LEU A 255 3.10 0.58 -11.57
CA LEU A 255 2.44 -0.58 -10.99
C LEU A 255 3.45 -1.64 -10.53
N PHE A 256 4.60 -1.75 -11.20
CA PHE A 256 5.70 -2.58 -10.72
C PHE A 256 6.40 -1.96 -9.52
N LYS A 257 6.60 -0.63 -9.51
CA LYS A 257 7.06 0.07 -8.31
C LYS A 257 6.14 -0.18 -7.12
N TYR A 258 4.82 -0.13 -7.33
CA TYR A 258 3.84 -0.44 -6.31
C TYR A 258 4.02 -1.86 -5.74
N GLN A 259 4.23 -2.87 -6.59
CA GLN A 259 4.51 -4.23 -6.13
C GLN A 259 5.82 -4.32 -5.33
N SER A 260 6.87 -3.60 -5.75
CA SER A 260 8.12 -3.50 -4.98
C SER A 260 7.89 -2.92 -3.58
N VAL A 261 7.14 -1.81 -3.49
CA VAL A 261 6.77 -1.17 -2.22
C VAL A 261 5.96 -2.13 -1.34
N LYS A 262 4.98 -2.87 -1.88
CA LYS A 262 4.22 -3.86 -1.11
C LYS A 262 5.07 -5.03 -0.61
N LEU A 263 5.97 -5.56 -1.45
CA LEU A 263 6.90 -6.62 -1.04
C LEU A 263 7.85 -6.13 0.06
N LEU A 264 8.33 -4.89 -0.05
CA LEU A 264 9.20 -4.30 0.95
C LEU A 264 8.46 -4.07 2.27
N ALA A 265 7.23 -3.55 2.23
CA ALA A 265 6.41 -3.39 3.43
C ALA A 265 6.19 -4.72 4.15
N LEU A 266 5.86 -5.78 3.40
CA LEU A 266 5.71 -7.13 3.93
C LEU A 266 7.03 -7.65 4.54
N MET A 267 8.17 -7.44 3.86
CA MET A 267 9.47 -7.85 4.36
C MET A 267 9.81 -7.16 5.68
N THR A 268 9.59 -5.84 5.76
CA THR A 268 9.83 -5.05 6.97
C THR A 268 8.94 -5.52 8.12
N GLU A 269 7.64 -5.71 7.88
CA GLU A 269 6.71 -6.23 8.89
C GLU A 269 7.12 -7.63 9.37
N ARG A 270 7.51 -8.52 8.45
CA ARG A 270 7.92 -9.88 8.80
C ARG A 270 9.18 -9.88 9.66
N LEU A 271 10.16 -9.04 9.32
CA LEU A 271 11.40 -8.95 10.08
C LEU A 271 11.18 -8.37 11.47
N GLU A 272 10.26 -7.42 11.65
CA GLU A 272 9.84 -6.96 12.97
C GLU A 272 9.17 -8.07 13.78
N GLN A 273 8.22 -8.81 13.17
CA GLN A 273 7.52 -9.92 13.83
C GLN A 273 8.48 -11.03 14.31
N LEU A 274 9.57 -11.25 13.57
CA LEU A 274 10.57 -12.28 13.88
C LEU A 274 11.78 -11.74 14.65
N ASP A 275 11.78 -10.47 15.07
CA ASP A 275 12.87 -9.81 15.79
C ASP A 275 14.22 -9.81 15.02
N HIS A 276 14.16 -9.64 13.69
CA HIS A 276 15.31 -9.59 12.78
C HIS A 276 15.49 -8.23 12.11
N ILE A 277 14.78 -7.19 12.54
CA ILE A 277 14.83 -5.88 11.89
C ILE A 277 16.24 -5.25 11.91
N ASP A 278 17.03 -5.59 12.93
CA ASP A 278 18.43 -5.17 13.07
C ASP A 278 19.33 -5.66 11.93
N VAL A 279 18.94 -6.73 11.24
CA VAL A 279 19.69 -7.24 10.10
C VAL A 279 19.69 -6.24 8.94
N ILE A 280 18.54 -5.60 8.65
CA ILE A 280 18.50 -4.54 7.63
C ILE A 280 19.21 -3.30 8.15
N ARG A 281 18.99 -2.90 9.41
CA ARG A 281 19.62 -1.73 10.03
C ARG A 281 21.15 -1.79 9.97
N SER A 282 21.73 -2.89 10.44
CA SER A 282 23.19 -3.08 10.47
C SER A 282 23.83 -3.23 9.08
N SER A 283 23.05 -3.58 8.06
CA SER A 283 23.56 -3.77 6.70
C SER A 283 23.77 -2.48 5.91
N GLY A 284 23.26 -1.34 6.39
CA GLY A 284 23.23 -0.08 5.63
C GLY A 284 22.25 -0.08 4.45
N LEU A 285 21.38 -1.10 4.36
CA LEU A 285 20.41 -1.23 3.27
C LEU A 285 19.22 -0.27 3.42
N ILE A 286 18.91 0.20 4.64
CA ILE A 286 17.76 1.08 4.90
C ILE A 286 17.83 2.36 4.04
N ASP A 287 19.00 2.97 3.89
CA ASP A 287 19.15 4.19 3.10
C ASP A 287 18.84 3.96 1.62
N VAL A 288 19.30 2.82 1.08
CA VAL A 288 19.05 2.42 -0.31
C VAL A 288 17.56 2.12 -0.54
N LEU A 289 16.93 1.43 0.42
CA LEU A 289 15.50 1.14 0.38
C LEU A 289 14.67 2.42 0.48
N SER A 290 15.03 3.31 1.40
CA SER A 290 14.33 4.60 1.60
C SER A 290 14.43 5.47 0.35
N GLU A 291 15.62 5.53 -0.28
CA GLU A 291 15.80 6.25 -1.55
C GLU A 291 14.99 5.62 -2.69
N SER A 292 14.89 4.29 -2.75
CA SER A 292 14.05 3.59 -3.73
C SER A 292 12.57 3.93 -3.55
N VAL A 293 12.06 3.94 -2.31
CA VAL A 293 10.68 4.33 -2.00
C VAL A 293 10.46 5.82 -2.26
N ARG A 294 11.42 6.70 -1.95
CA ARG A 294 11.33 8.15 -2.20
C ARG A 294 11.14 8.46 -3.69
N LYS A 295 11.76 7.70 -4.59
CA LYS A 295 11.54 7.82 -6.05
C LYS A 295 10.12 7.49 -6.48
N CYS A 296 9.35 6.75 -5.67
CA CYS A 296 7.94 6.47 -5.95
C CYS A 296 7.05 7.68 -5.64
N LEU A 297 7.51 8.61 -4.81
CA LEU A 297 6.72 9.77 -4.40
C LEU A 297 6.48 10.76 -5.54
N VAL A 298 7.30 10.78 -6.61
CA VAL A 298 7.16 11.78 -7.70
C VAL A 298 6.12 11.41 -8.78
N TYR A 299 5.39 10.31 -8.59
CA TYR A 299 4.42 9.79 -9.55
C TYR A 299 3.05 10.45 -9.38
N TYR A 300 2.87 11.61 -10.01
CA TYR A 300 1.64 12.41 -9.96
C TYR A 300 0.86 12.40 -11.29
N PRO A 301 -0.38 12.92 -11.32
CA PRO A 301 -1.25 12.94 -12.51
C PRO A 301 -0.67 13.53 -13.80
N SER A 302 0.42 14.31 -13.73
CA SER A 302 1.12 14.82 -14.92
C SER A 302 1.88 13.75 -15.72
N THR A 303 2.20 12.61 -15.10
CA THR A 303 2.95 11.52 -15.73
C THR A 303 2.25 10.16 -15.59
N THR A 304 1.26 10.05 -14.70
CA THR A 304 0.62 8.80 -14.29
C THR A 304 -0.88 9.03 -14.14
N THR A 305 -1.73 8.00 -14.23
CA THR A 305 -3.17 8.18 -13.96
C THR A 305 -3.42 8.42 -12.47
N VAL A 306 -4.49 9.14 -12.14
CA VAL A 306 -4.86 9.46 -10.73
C VAL A 306 -4.94 8.20 -9.86
N ASN A 307 -5.62 7.15 -10.34
CA ASN A 307 -5.78 5.91 -9.59
C ASN A 307 -4.44 5.22 -9.32
N THR A 308 -3.55 5.18 -10.32
CA THR A 308 -2.23 4.57 -10.16
C THR A 308 -1.31 5.40 -9.27
N SER A 309 -1.38 6.74 -9.35
CA SER A 309 -0.70 7.64 -8.41
C SER A 309 -1.15 7.39 -6.98
N LEU A 310 -2.46 7.37 -6.72
CA LEU A 310 -3.00 7.13 -5.38
C LEU A 310 -2.57 5.76 -4.84
N LEU A 311 -2.69 4.69 -5.63
CA LEU A 311 -2.24 3.35 -5.23
C LEU A 311 -0.75 3.33 -4.82
N LEU A 312 0.11 3.97 -5.61
CA LEU A 312 1.54 3.99 -5.34
C LEU A 312 1.88 4.84 -4.13
N LEU A 313 1.30 6.03 -4.01
CA LEU A 313 1.57 6.97 -2.92
C LEU A 313 1.05 6.42 -1.57
N ASP A 314 -0.15 5.83 -1.56
CA ASP A 314 -0.76 5.19 -0.40
C ASP A 314 0.11 4.06 0.18
N ALA A 315 0.80 3.31 -0.69
CA ALA A 315 1.75 2.31 -0.25
C ALA A 315 3.12 2.91 0.16
N SER A 316 3.56 3.98 -0.53
CA SER A 316 4.93 4.49 -0.42
C SER A 316 5.15 5.35 0.82
N TYR A 317 4.21 6.25 1.16
CA TYR A 317 4.39 7.15 2.30
C TYR A 317 4.48 6.38 3.64
N PRO A 318 3.54 5.49 4.00
CA PRO A 318 3.62 4.74 5.25
C PRO A 318 4.89 3.91 5.34
N LEU A 319 5.32 3.30 4.23
CA LEU A 319 6.55 2.52 4.20
C LEU A 319 7.78 3.40 4.39
N LEU A 320 7.85 4.57 3.76
CA LEU A 320 8.99 5.47 3.91
C LEU A 320 9.16 5.92 5.37
N PHE A 321 8.07 6.31 6.04
CA PHE A 321 8.14 6.69 7.46
C PHE A 321 8.47 5.51 8.36
N LYS A 322 7.95 4.31 8.05
CA LYS A 322 8.37 3.09 8.75
C LYS A 322 9.88 2.85 8.61
N LEU A 323 10.45 3.03 7.42
CA LEU A 323 11.89 2.90 7.21
C LEU A 323 12.68 3.97 7.99
N PHE A 324 12.20 5.21 8.04
CA PHE A 324 12.77 6.28 8.87
C PHE A 324 12.74 5.98 10.35
N ASP A 325 11.65 5.39 10.85
CA ASP A 325 11.56 4.97 12.25
C ASP A 325 12.58 3.87 12.56
N ILE A 326 12.81 2.94 11.62
CA ILE A 326 13.79 1.87 11.80
C ILE A 326 15.23 2.39 11.76
N SER A 327 15.57 3.32 10.85
CA SER A 327 16.90 3.94 10.80
C SER A 327 17.16 4.89 11.97
N GLY A 328 16.11 5.39 12.63
CA GLY A 328 16.23 6.51 13.57
C GLY A 328 16.57 7.81 12.84
N THR A 329 16.01 8.00 11.65
CA THR A 329 16.22 9.16 10.79
C THR A 329 15.90 10.47 11.52
N ASP A 330 16.73 11.48 11.28
CA ASP A 330 16.53 12.81 11.84
C ASP A 330 15.31 13.52 11.23
N TRP A 331 14.67 14.38 12.01
CA TRP A 331 13.49 15.14 11.58
C TRP A 331 13.76 16.03 10.36
N THR A 332 15.02 16.38 10.09
CA THR A 332 15.44 17.16 8.93
C THR A 332 15.14 16.44 7.61
N GLU A 333 15.30 15.12 7.54
CA GLU A 333 14.97 14.34 6.34
C GLU A 333 13.46 14.23 6.14
N ILE A 334 12.70 14.12 7.23
CA ILE A 334 11.22 14.14 7.20
C ILE A 334 10.74 15.50 6.65
N MET A 335 11.36 16.59 7.08
CA MET A 335 11.05 17.94 6.58
C MET A 335 11.42 18.14 5.11
N ASP A 336 12.48 17.48 4.64
CA ASP A 336 12.81 17.45 3.21
C ASP A 336 11.71 16.73 2.41
N VAL A 337 11.19 15.59 2.88
CA VAL A 337 10.05 14.91 2.25
C VAL A 337 8.83 15.82 2.20
N ILE A 338 8.51 16.51 3.30
CA ILE A 338 7.39 17.47 3.33
C ILE A 338 7.60 18.57 2.30
N SER A 339 8.78 19.19 2.28
CA SER A 339 9.06 20.34 1.42
C SER A 339 9.09 19.95 -0.06
N SER A 340 9.82 18.89 -0.39
CA SER A 340 10.14 18.48 -1.75
C SER A 340 9.04 17.63 -2.38
N ASN A 341 8.46 16.69 -1.62
CA ASN A 341 7.50 15.72 -2.17
C ASN A 341 6.04 16.07 -1.85
N ILE A 342 5.72 16.65 -0.70
CA ILE A 342 4.32 16.99 -0.37
C ILE A 342 3.98 18.40 -0.86
N MET A 343 4.63 19.42 -0.29
CA MET A 343 4.32 20.83 -0.59
C MET A 343 4.66 21.20 -2.03
N GLY A 344 5.79 20.71 -2.54
CA GLY A 344 6.18 20.89 -3.94
C GLY A 344 5.17 20.29 -4.92
N ALA A 345 4.67 19.09 -4.63
CA ALA A 345 3.68 18.42 -5.46
C ALA A 345 2.31 19.08 -5.43
N ILE A 346 1.82 19.47 -4.24
CA ILE A 346 0.58 20.23 -4.08
C ILE A 346 0.64 21.52 -4.89
N SER A 347 1.74 22.28 -4.77
CA SER A 347 1.92 23.53 -5.49
C SER A 347 1.92 23.33 -7.01
N HIS A 348 2.56 22.26 -7.49
CA HIS A 348 2.55 21.88 -8.89
C HIS A 348 1.13 21.52 -9.37
N LEU A 349 0.42 20.65 -8.65
CA LEU A 349 -0.90 20.14 -9.05
C LEU A 349 -2.00 21.21 -9.03
N ILE A 350 -1.91 22.17 -8.11
CA ILE A 350 -2.87 23.28 -8.04
C ILE A 350 -2.57 24.36 -9.09
N GLY A 351 -1.32 24.46 -9.54
CA GLY A 351 -0.88 25.46 -10.52
C GLY A 351 -1.15 25.10 -11.98
N THR A 352 -1.60 23.88 -12.30
CA THR A 352 -1.86 23.44 -13.68
C THR A 352 -3.27 23.80 -14.15
N VAL A 353 -3.43 23.99 -15.47
CA VAL A 353 -4.73 24.34 -16.09
C VAL A 353 -5.77 23.22 -15.93
N GLU A 354 -5.32 21.97 -15.74
CA GLU A 354 -6.16 20.79 -15.52
C GLU A 354 -6.25 20.38 -14.03
N ALA A 355 -6.10 21.35 -13.12
CA ALA A 355 -5.98 21.12 -11.67
C ALA A 355 -7.06 20.20 -11.07
N SER A 356 -8.29 20.22 -11.59
CA SER A 356 -9.39 19.38 -11.10
C SER A 356 -9.06 17.89 -11.12
N SER A 357 -8.44 17.40 -12.19
CA SER A 357 -8.02 16.00 -12.29
C SER A 357 -7.01 15.58 -11.22
N GLY A 358 -6.25 16.54 -10.67
CA GLY A 358 -5.24 16.30 -9.63
C GLY A 358 -5.77 16.38 -8.19
N PHE A 359 -7.00 16.87 -7.98
CA PHE A 359 -7.54 17.12 -6.64
C PHE A 359 -7.60 15.88 -5.73
N PRO A 360 -7.93 14.66 -6.20
CA PRO A 360 -7.86 13.48 -5.35
C PRO A 360 -6.45 13.24 -4.77
N VAL A 361 -5.41 13.48 -5.56
CA VAL A 361 -4.01 13.37 -5.11
C VAL A 361 -3.65 14.51 -4.16
N VAL A 362 -4.12 15.74 -4.41
CA VAL A 362 -3.93 16.87 -3.48
C VAL A 362 -4.56 16.58 -2.12
N CYS A 363 -5.81 16.08 -2.08
CA CYS A 363 -6.48 15.67 -0.85
C CYS A 363 -5.66 14.63 -0.09
N PHE A 364 -5.19 13.59 -0.78
CA PHE A 364 -4.32 12.57 -0.20
C PHE A 364 -3.04 13.16 0.38
N LEU A 365 -2.35 14.05 -0.34
CA LEU A 365 -1.12 14.70 0.13
C LEU A 365 -1.35 15.59 1.36
N LEU A 366 -2.50 16.28 1.43
CA LEU A 366 -2.88 17.07 2.62
C LEU A 366 -3.20 16.18 3.83
N ASP A 367 -3.80 15.01 3.60
CA ASP A 367 -4.02 14.01 4.65
C ASP A 367 -2.68 13.50 5.19
N GLN A 368 -1.77 13.11 4.30
CA GLN A 368 -0.42 12.68 4.68
C GLN A 368 0.34 13.78 5.43
N LEU A 369 0.24 15.03 4.98
CA LEU A 369 0.85 16.17 5.68
C LEU A 369 0.34 16.31 7.11
N SER A 370 -0.98 16.23 7.28
CA SER A 370 -1.63 16.34 8.59
C SER A 370 -1.18 15.20 9.50
N GLU A 371 -1.13 13.97 8.99
CA GLU A 371 -0.66 12.80 9.71
C GLU A 371 0.79 12.96 10.18
N ILE A 372 1.71 13.30 9.27
CA ILE A 372 3.16 13.47 9.58
C ILE A 372 3.38 14.59 10.61
N VAL A 373 2.65 15.71 10.49
CA VAL A 373 2.73 16.81 11.45
C VAL A 373 2.26 16.35 12.83
N ALA A 374 1.16 15.60 12.91
CA ALA A 374 0.61 15.13 14.17
C ALA A 374 1.46 14.05 14.85
N THR A 375 2.05 13.13 14.10
CA THR A 375 2.71 11.93 14.65
C THR A 375 4.22 12.08 14.76
N SER A 376 4.89 12.54 13.70
CA SER A 376 6.36 12.47 13.57
C SER A 376 7.06 13.79 13.93
N ILE A 377 6.58 14.93 13.40
CA ILE A 377 7.30 16.20 13.51
C ILE A 377 6.87 17.01 14.74
N LYS A 378 5.57 17.01 15.05
CA LYS A 378 4.99 17.75 16.18
C LYS A 378 5.42 19.23 16.14
N THR A 379 6.00 19.73 17.23
CA THR A 379 6.43 21.14 17.36
C THR A 379 7.58 21.54 16.43
N LYS A 380 8.34 20.59 15.88
CA LYS A 380 9.46 20.90 14.97
C LYS A 380 8.99 21.51 13.63
N ILE A 381 7.68 21.44 13.35
CA ILE A 381 7.07 22.04 12.15
C ILE A 381 7.24 23.56 12.10
N LEU A 382 7.52 24.19 13.25
CA LEU A 382 7.84 25.63 13.37
C LEU A 382 8.87 26.10 12.34
N ILE A 383 9.85 25.26 12.01
CA ILE A 383 10.94 25.59 11.09
C ILE A 383 10.44 25.83 9.66
N SER A 384 9.28 25.28 9.28
CA SER A 384 8.65 25.53 7.96
C SER A 384 7.24 26.10 8.05
N ILE A 385 6.82 26.60 9.21
CA ILE A 385 5.47 27.13 9.42
C ILE A 385 5.12 28.24 8.41
N SER A 386 6.09 29.11 8.09
CA SER A 386 5.94 30.18 7.11
C SER A 386 5.54 29.65 5.73
N ARG A 387 6.32 28.69 5.21
CA ARG A 387 6.06 28.08 3.90
C ARG A 387 4.76 27.27 3.92
N LEU A 388 4.50 26.57 5.02
CA LEU A 388 3.33 25.73 5.16
C LEU A 388 2.05 26.56 5.16
N PHE A 389 1.96 27.60 6.00
CA PHE A 389 0.81 28.49 6.01
C PHE A 389 0.68 29.28 4.72
N PHE A 390 1.78 29.74 4.12
CA PHE A 390 1.72 30.37 2.80
C PHE A 390 1.08 29.44 1.76
N MET A 391 1.50 28.18 1.71
CA MET A 391 0.94 27.18 0.80
C MET A 391 -0.55 26.94 1.10
N LEU A 392 -0.91 26.63 2.35
CA LEU A 392 -2.30 26.34 2.72
C LEU A 392 -3.24 27.53 2.47
N ASN A 393 -2.80 28.76 2.79
CA ASN A 393 -3.53 29.99 2.50
C ASN A 393 -3.68 30.21 0.99
N SER A 394 -2.65 29.88 0.20
CA SER A 394 -2.72 29.96 -1.26
C SER A 394 -3.75 28.97 -1.83
N ILE A 395 -3.88 27.76 -1.26
CA ILE A 395 -4.96 26.82 -1.63
C ILE A 395 -6.32 27.42 -1.33
N ILE A 396 -6.52 27.85 -0.08
CA ILE A 396 -7.80 28.36 0.44
C ILE A 396 -8.29 29.57 -0.37
N THR A 397 -7.37 30.43 -0.80
CA THR A 397 -7.67 31.63 -1.58
C THR A 397 -7.64 31.43 -3.09
N ASN A 398 -7.31 30.23 -3.58
CA ASN A 398 -7.28 29.95 -5.01
C ASN A 398 -8.70 29.90 -5.60
N ILE A 399 -8.94 30.68 -6.65
CA ILE A 399 -10.23 30.73 -7.33
C ILE A 399 -10.52 29.44 -8.12
N THR A 400 -9.49 28.80 -8.69
CA THR A 400 -9.67 27.59 -9.52
C THR A 400 -10.11 26.37 -8.70
N VAL A 401 -9.73 26.32 -7.42
CA VAL A 401 -10.19 25.30 -6.48
C VAL A 401 -11.68 25.49 -6.19
N LEU A 402 -12.11 26.74 -5.99
CA LEU A 402 -13.52 27.05 -5.70
C LEU A 402 -14.44 26.86 -6.91
N ASP A 403 -13.97 27.22 -8.11
CA ASP A 403 -14.77 27.09 -9.35
C ASP A 403 -15.03 25.61 -9.74
N ASN A 404 -14.22 24.67 -9.24
CA ASN A 404 -14.38 23.22 -9.44
C ASN A 404 -15.17 22.61 -8.27
N PHE A 405 -16.42 23.02 -8.13
CA PHE A 405 -17.24 22.94 -6.92
C PHE A 405 -17.28 21.57 -6.20
N HIS A 406 -17.42 20.45 -6.91
CA HIS A 406 -17.57 19.13 -6.26
C HIS A 406 -16.25 18.59 -5.68
N GLU A 407 -15.15 18.69 -6.43
CA GLU A 407 -13.87 18.09 -6.04
C GLU A 407 -13.02 19.08 -5.22
N GLY A 408 -13.09 20.38 -5.56
CA GLY A 408 -12.34 21.44 -4.88
C GLY A 408 -12.80 21.70 -3.44
N GLN A 409 -14.07 21.43 -3.13
CA GLN A 409 -14.57 21.45 -1.76
C GLN A 409 -13.74 20.54 -0.84
N SER A 410 -13.46 19.31 -1.29
CA SER A 410 -12.70 18.35 -0.49
C SER A 410 -11.28 18.86 -0.24
N VAL A 411 -10.66 19.49 -1.24
CA VAL A 411 -9.34 20.11 -1.10
C VAL A 411 -9.35 21.21 -0.03
N LEU A 412 -10.37 22.08 -0.03
CA LEU A 412 -10.52 23.15 0.96
C LEU A 412 -10.73 22.59 2.37
N GLU A 413 -11.56 21.55 2.52
CA GLU A 413 -11.80 20.87 3.80
C GLU A 413 -10.49 20.31 4.36
N LYS A 414 -9.71 19.61 3.53
CA LYS A 414 -8.42 19.03 3.91
C LYS A 414 -7.37 20.10 4.22
N ALA A 415 -7.34 21.20 3.47
CA ALA A 415 -6.40 22.30 3.73
C ALA A 415 -6.68 23.01 5.07
N LEU A 416 -7.96 23.29 5.37
CA LEU A 416 -8.38 23.86 6.64
C LEU A 416 -8.12 22.89 7.81
N TYR A 417 -8.37 21.60 7.62
CA TYR A 417 -8.05 20.58 8.61
C TYR A 417 -6.54 20.54 8.88
N CYS A 418 -5.70 20.58 7.84
CA CYS A 418 -4.24 20.62 7.99
C CYS A 418 -3.78 21.86 8.77
N GLN A 419 -4.39 23.04 8.54
CA GLN A 419 -4.12 24.23 9.36
C GLN A 419 -4.46 23.98 10.83
N SER A 420 -5.62 23.37 11.10
CA SER A 420 -6.02 22.99 12.45
C SER A 420 -5.00 22.07 13.12
N THR A 421 -4.57 21.03 12.42
CA THR A 421 -3.59 20.05 12.91
C THR A 421 -2.27 20.72 13.29
N VAL A 422 -1.79 21.66 12.45
CA VAL A 422 -0.59 22.45 12.72
C VAL A 422 -0.79 23.34 13.94
N LEU A 423 -1.91 24.07 14.01
CA LEU A 423 -2.23 24.95 15.14
C LEU A 423 -2.34 24.17 16.47
N HIS A 424 -2.90 22.97 16.45
CA HIS A 424 -3.00 22.09 17.61
C HIS A 424 -1.63 21.68 18.16
N GLN A 425 -0.58 21.60 17.33
CA GLN A 425 0.77 21.33 17.82
C GLN A 425 1.31 22.43 18.73
N PHE A 426 0.73 23.64 18.69
CA PHE A 426 1.18 24.77 19.48
C PHE A 426 0.48 24.92 20.83
N LEU A 427 -0.69 24.30 21.02
CA LEU A 427 -1.43 24.38 22.29
C LEU A 427 -0.59 23.97 23.52
N PRO A 428 0.25 22.92 23.47
CA PRO A 428 1.04 22.51 24.63
C PRO A 428 2.20 23.44 24.98
N ILE A 429 2.57 24.38 24.09
CA ILE A 429 3.77 25.21 24.19
C ILE A 429 3.46 26.72 24.20
N THR A 430 2.21 27.09 24.46
CA THR A 430 1.75 28.49 24.46
C THR A 430 2.39 29.38 25.52
N ASP A 431 3.11 28.82 26.48
CA ASP A 431 3.79 29.58 27.53
C ASP A 431 5.15 30.13 27.08
N ASP A 432 5.59 29.80 25.86
CA ASP A 432 6.81 30.33 25.25
C ASP A 432 6.52 31.62 24.46
N GLN A 433 7.06 32.74 24.95
CA GLN A 433 6.85 34.07 24.37
C GLN A 433 7.32 34.15 22.90
N GLU A 434 8.42 33.48 22.53
CA GLU A 434 8.93 33.52 21.16
C GLU A 434 7.97 32.84 20.19
N ILE A 435 7.34 31.74 20.63
CA ILE A 435 6.37 30.99 19.86
C ILE A 435 5.06 31.77 19.75
N GLU A 436 4.61 32.42 20.84
CA GLU A 436 3.44 33.29 20.83
C GLU A 436 3.62 34.47 19.84
N GLU A 437 4.79 35.10 19.83
CA GLU A 437 5.13 36.17 18.89
C GLU A 437 5.17 35.68 17.44
N LEU A 438 5.77 34.51 17.20
CA LEU A 438 5.82 33.90 15.87
C LEU A 438 4.40 33.58 15.37
N LEU A 439 3.55 32.94 16.18
CA LEU A 439 2.15 32.66 15.81
C LEU A 439 1.34 33.94 15.62
N GLY A 440 1.58 34.93 16.49
CA GLY A 440 1.01 36.26 16.36
C GLY A 440 1.33 36.94 15.02
N SER A 441 2.49 36.64 14.41
CA SER A 441 2.85 37.18 13.09
C SER A 441 2.00 36.61 11.95
N TYR A 442 1.50 35.37 12.07
CA TYR A 442 0.70 34.71 11.03
C TYR A 442 -0.81 34.86 11.18
N LYS A 443 -1.29 35.39 12.32
CA LYS A 443 -2.73 35.49 12.61
C LYS A 443 -3.51 36.23 11.53
N HIS A 444 -2.92 37.31 10.97
CA HIS A 444 -3.57 38.12 9.95
C HIS A 444 -3.65 37.39 8.61
N ASP A 445 -2.62 36.63 8.24
CA ASP A 445 -2.61 35.84 7.01
C ASP A 445 -3.65 34.73 7.05
N LEU A 446 -3.75 34.02 8.17
CA LEU A 446 -4.74 32.96 8.40
C LEU A 446 -6.18 33.52 8.34
N VAL A 447 -6.46 34.56 9.14
CA VAL A 447 -7.79 35.18 9.16
C VAL A 447 -8.13 35.78 7.79
N GLY A 448 -7.17 36.40 7.11
CA GLY A 448 -7.33 36.93 5.76
C GLY A 448 -7.73 35.86 4.75
N ALA A 449 -7.08 34.70 4.77
CA ALA A 449 -7.42 33.58 3.89
C ALA A 449 -8.85 33.06 4.16
N TRP A 450 -9.21 32.88 5.44
CA TRP A 450 -10.53 32.44 5.86
C TRP A 450 -11.64 33.43 5.46
N LEU A 451 -11.37 34.73 5.54
CA LEU A 451 -12.31 35.78 5.11
C LEU A 451 -12.56 35.76 3.61
N VAL A 452 -11.50 35.61 2.81
CA VAL A 452 -11.63 35.47 1.36
C VAL A 452 -12.48 34.25 1.03
N LEU A 453 -12.25 33.12 1.72
CA LEU A 453 -13.07 31.93 1.56
C LEU A 453 -14.54 32.20 1.93
N ALA A 454 -14.81 32.72 3.13
CA ALA A 454 -16.18 33.02 3.60
C ALA A 454 -16.96 33.90 2.62
N LYS A 455 -16.33 35.00 2.16
CA LYS A 455 -16.93 35.92 1.20
C LYS A 455 -17.27 35.23 -0.12
N ARG A 456 -16.38 34.36 -0.60
CA ARG A 456 -16.63 33.60 -1.83
C ARG A 456 -17.75 32.58 -1.64
N LEU A 457 -17.74 31.79 -0.56
CA LEU A 457 -18.81 30.83 -0.28
C LEU A 457 -20.19 31.51 -0.23
N ALA A 458 -20.27 32.70 0.38
CA ALA A 458 -21.49 33.49 0.40
C ALA A 458 -21.92 33.97 -1.01
N ASN A 459 -20.98 34.45 -1.83
CA ASN A 459 -21.28 34.89 -3.20
C ASN A 459 -21.77 33.76 -4.11
N TYR A 460 -21.32 32.53 -3.88
CA TYR A 460 -21.77 31.35 -4.63
C TYR A 460 -23.01 30.67 -4.00
N GLU A 461 -23.65 31.30 -3.00
CA GLU A 461 -24.81 30.78 -2.24
C GLU A 461 -24.57 29.36 -1.69
N TYR A 462 -23.33 29.10 -1.26
CA TYR A 462 -22.89 27.76 -0.94
C TYR A 462 -23.05 27.43 0.54
N ASP A 463 -23.95 26.49 0.84
CA ASP A 463 -24.20 26.00 2.20
C ASP A 463 -23.46 24.68 2.46
N ASN A 464 -22.20 24.78 2.91
CA ASN A 464 -21.45 23.64 3.40
C ASN A 464 -21.11 23.78 4.87
N VAL A 465 -21.96 23.12 5.66
CA VAL A 465 -21.85 23.01 7.11
C VAL A 465 -20.49 22.47 7.57
N LYS A 466 -19.84 21.58 6.80
CA LYS A 466 -18.53 21.03 7.19
C LYS A 466 -17.42 22.06 7.07
N LEU A 467 -17.34 22.77 5.93
CA LEU A 467 -16.38 23.85 5.74
C LEU A 467 -16.60 24.97 6.75
N GLN A 468 -17.86 25.37 6.96
CA GLN A 468 -18.25 26.36 7.95
C GLN A 468 -17.77 25.97 9.35
N LYS A 469 -18.05 24.72 9.75
CA LYS A 469 -17.62 24.20 11.05
C LYS A 469 -16.10 24.20 11.18
N GLN A 470 -15.37 23.69 10.18
CA GLN A 470 -13.91 23.64 10.24
C GLN A 470 -13.27 25.03 10.32
N MET A 471 -13.83 26.02 9.62
CA MET A 471 -13.40 27.42 9.75
C MET A 471 -13.65 27.93 11.16
N SER A 472 -14.85 27.73 11.70
CA SER A 472 -15.19 28.12 13.08
C SER A 472 -14.24 27.49 14.10
N ASP A 473 -13.95 26.19 13.96
CA ASP A 473 -13.04 25.47 14.83
C ASP A 473 -11.62 26.06 14.76
N ASN A 474 -11.15 26.41 13.55
CA ASN A 474 -9.85 27.06 13.37
C ASN A 474 -9.79 28.47 13.96
N PHE A 475 -10.87 29.26 13.87
CA PHE A 475 -10.97 30.57 14.52
C PHE A 475 -10.88 30.45 16.05
N SER A 476 -11.68 29.56 16.64
CA SER A 476 -11.65 29.33 18.08
C SER A 476 -10.30 28.80 18.56
N LEU A 477 -9.63 27.97 17.75
CA LEU A 477 -8.29 27.49 18.06
C LEU A 477 -7.25 28.62 18.03
N LEU A 478 -7.31 29.50 17.03
CA LEU A 478 -6.42 30.66 16.95
C LEU A 478 -6.64 31.63 18.12
N GLU A 479 -7.89 31.85 18.53
CA GLU A 479 -8.23 32.64 19.71
C GLU A 479 -7.63 32.05 20.99
N GLN A 480 -7.73 30.73 21.18
CA GLN A 480 -7.13 30.04 22.31
C GLN A 480 -5.60 30.16 22.35
N LEU A 481 -4.94 30.29 21.20
CA LEU A 481 -3.49 30.46 21.10
C LEU A 481 -3.02 31.90 21.37
N GLN A 482 -3.91 32.89 21.40
CA GLN A 482 -3.57 34.32 21.59
C GLN A 482 -3.74 34.80 23.07
N LYS A 483 -3.49 33.94 24.07
CA LYS A 483 -3.65 34.29 25.49
C LYS A 483 -2.76 35.49 25.89
N GLY A 484 -3.29 36.37 26.76
CA GLY A 484 -2.55 37.51 27.34
C GLY A 484 -3.04 38.89 26.87
N ASN A 485 -2.23 39.94 27.06
CA ASN A 485 -2.57 41.34 26.73
C ASN A 485 -2.91 41.58 25.24
N LYS A 486 -2.59 40.64 24.33
CA LYS A 486 -2.92 40.69 22.89
C LYS A 486 -4.30 40.13 22.54
N SER A 487 -5.01 39.54 23.51
CA SER A 487 -6.36 38.98 23.31
C SER A 487 -7.39 40.08 23.04
N ALA A 488 -7.28 41.24 23.71
CA ALA A 488 -8.15 42.39 23.47
C ALA A 488 -7.95 42.96 22.04
N ASP A 489 -6.69 43.15 21.62
CA ASP A 489 -6.36 43.62 20.26
C ASP A 489 -6.86 42.64 19.18
N TYR A 490 -6.84 41.33 19.48
CA TYR A 490 -7.35 40.31 18.57
C TYR A 490 -8.88 40.29 18.50
N ALA A 491 -9.57 40.43 19.63
CA ALA A 491 -11.02 40.54 19.68
C ALA A 491 -11.52 41.79 18.91
N ASP A 492 -10.88 42.94 19.12
CA ASP A 492 -11.18 44.18 18.40
C ASP A 492 -10.92 44.04 16.88
N PHE A 493 -9.84 43.35 16.51
CA PHE A 493 -9.55 43.01 15.12
C PHE A 493 -10.64 42.12 14.51
N LEU A 494 -11.01 41.02 15.19
CA LEU A 494 -12.06 40.12 14.71
C LEU A 494 -13.41 40.84 14.58
N ASP A 495 -13.78 41.70 15.52
CA ASP A 495 -15.00 42.49 15.45
C ASP A 495 -14.97 43.52 14.32
N SER A 496 -13.81 44.13 14.06
CA SER A 496 -13.61 44.98 12.88
C SER A 496 -13.78 44.19 11.58
N MET A 497 -13.22 42.98 11.50
CA MET A 497 -13.34 42.12 10.31
C MET A 497 -14.78 41.63 10.10
N LYS A 498 -15.50 41.23 11.15
CA LYS A 498 -16.94 40.88 11.08
C LYS A 498 -17.79 42.03 10.55
N LYS A 499 -17.45 43.28 10.90
CA LYS A 499 -18.13 44.47 10.35
C LYS A 499 -17.83 44.68 8.86
N GLN A 500 -16.62 44.35 8.40
CA GLN A 500 -16.21 44.53 7.00
C GLN A 500 -16.68 43.39 6.08
N VAL A 501 -16.83 42.18 6.62
CA VAL A 501 -17.33 40.99 5.92
C VAL A 501 -18.46 40.40 6.77
N PRO A 502 -19.69 40.94 6.69
CA PRO A 502 -20.83 40.50 7.51
C PRO A 502 -21.11 39.01 7.38
N GLU A 503 -20.80 38.43 6.21
CA GLU A 503 -20.91 37.01 5.90
C GLU A 503 -20.13 36.16 6.90
N MET A 504 -19.02 36.67 7.44
CA MET A 504 -18.23 36.04 8.49
C MET A 504 -19.05 35.70 9.74
N SER A 505 -20.10 36.44 10.03
CA SER A 505 -20.98 36.19 11.19
C SER A 505 -21.70 34.84 11.09
N TYR A 506 -21.91 34.31 9.88
CA TYR A 506 -22.46 32.97 9.69
C TYR A 506 -21.44 31.86 9.97
N PHE A 507 -20.14 32.14 9.77
CA PHE A 507 -19.03 31.19 9.94
C PHE A 507 -18.38 31.29 11.34
N VAL A 508 -18.57 32.41 12.03
CA VAL A 508 -18.02 32.72 13.36
C VAL A 508 -19.17 32.90 14.33
N ASN A 509 -20.05 31.90 14.44
CA ASN A 509 -20.98 31.80 15.57
C ASN A 509 -20.21 31.27 16.79
N ILE A 510 -19.27 32.07 17.28
CA ILE A 510 -18.73 31.92 18.62
C ILE A 510 -19.90 32.23 19.55
N ARG A 511 -20.41 31.22 20.26
CA ARG A 511 -21.31 31.45 21.39
C ARG A 511 -20.61 32.46 22.30
N THR A 512 -21.18 33.66 22.37
CA THR A 512 -20.88 34.63 23.43
C THR A 512 -21.34 34.09 24.77
#